data_AF-A0AA43EEV5-F1
#
_entry.id   AF-A0AA43EEV5-F1
#
_cell.length_a   1.000
_cell.length_b   1.000
_cell.length_c   1.000
_cell.angle_alpha   90.00
_cell.angle_beta   90.00
_cell.angle_gamma   90.00
#
_symmetry.space_group_name_H-M   'P 1'
#
loop_
_entity.id
_entity.type
_entity.pdbx_description
1 polymer ?
#
loop_
_entity_poly.entity_id
_entity_poly.type
_entity_poly.pdbx_seq_one_letter_code
_entity_poly.pdbx_strand_id
1 'polypeptide(L)'
;MKLPASVRERFRAYGRAGGQARAEAMTPETRKTVARQAAMRRWIRVRFGDSSFEALGLPGGATVDAGLAALAAGEETVESLLVSLAAPRLRREGVPLPRDVFADADTRLYRLLELSAGDLAHARYLAYLRQAASFADACAGARLN
;
A
#
# COMPACT_ATOMS: atom_id res chain seq x y z
N MET A 1 4.73 28.07 19.31
CA MET A 1 6.00 28.22 20.07
C MET A 1 7.02 27.22 19.51
N LYS A 2 8.20 27.64 19.04
CA LYS A 2 9.23 26.71 18.53
C LYS A 2 10.04 26.17 19.72
N LEU A 3 10.11 24.83 19.86
CA LEU A 3 10.92 24.18 20.90
C LEU A 3 12.40 24.60 20.81
N PRO A 4 13.13 24.76 21.93
CA PRO A 4 14.58 25.00 21.93
C PRO A 4 15.35 23.93 21.16
N ALA A 5 16.49 24.30 20.56
CA ALA A 5 17.28 23.39 19.73
C ALA A 5 17.73 22.12 20.49
N SER A 6 18.20 22.27 21.72
CA SER A 6 18.60 21.16 22.61
C SER A 6 17.47 20.18 22.93
N VAL A 7 16.24 20.69 23.05
CA VAL A 7 15.04 19.86 23.25
C VAL A 7 14.74 19.05 21.99
N ARG A 8 14.77 19.68 20.82
CA ARG A 8 14.56 18.98 19.54
C ARG A 8 15.62 17.92 19.28
N GLU A 9 16.87 18.20 19.63
CA GLU A 9 17.97 17.26 19.47
C GLU A 9 17.82 16.03 20.38
N ARG A 10 17.42 16.22 21.64
CA ARG A 10 17.06 15.11 22.54
C ARG A 10 15.91 14.28 22.00
N PHE A 11 14.84 14.90 21.50
CA PHE A 11 13.73 14.15 20.88
C PHE A 11 14.19 13.32 19.67
N ARG A 12 15.07 13.88 18.83
CA ARG A 12 15.67 13.12 17.72
C ARG A 12 16.52 11.97 18.22
N ALA A 13 17.31 12.17 19.28
CA ALA A 13 18.14 11.12 19.88
C ALA A 13 17.27 9.99 20.45
N TYR A 14 16.23 10.30 21.23
CA TYR A 14 15.28 9.31 21.74
C TYR A 14 14.54 8.58 20.62
N GLY A 15 14.12 9.30 19.59
CA GLY A 15 13.49 8.70 18.41
C GLY A 15 14.42 7.71 17.69
N ARG A 16 15.70 8.04 17.55
CA ARG A 16 16.72 7.15 16.97
C ARG A 16 16.94 5.92 17.85
N ALA A 17 17.19 6.11 19.15
CA ALA A 17 17.43 5.02 20.09
C ALA A 17 16.23 4.06 20.17
N GLY A 18 15.01 4.60 20.30
CA GLY A 18 13.80 3.78 20.27
C GLY A 18 13.53 3.13 18.91
N GLY A 19 13.99 3.73 17.81
CA GLY A 19 13.96 3.10 16.48
C GLY A 19 14.93 1.92 16.37
N GLN A 20 16.16 2.07 16.89
CA GLN A 20 17.17 1.02 16.92
C GLN A 20 16.72 -0.16 17.79
N ALA A 21 16.24 0.07 19.00
CA ALA A 21 15.75 -0.98 19.88
C ALA A 21 14.59 -1.78 19.24
N ARG A 22 13.65 -1.10 18.56
CA ARG A 22 12.59 -1.78 17.81
C ARG A 22 13.14 -2.60 16.64
N ALA A 23 14.11 -2.06 15.91
CA ALA A 23 14.73 -2.77 14.80
C ALA A 23 15.50 -4.01 15.26
N GLU A 24 16.19 -3.95 16.41
CA GLU A 24 16.90 -5.07 17.03
C GLU A 24 15.96 -6.19 17.48
N ALA A 25 14.76 -5.84 17.96
CA ALA A 25 13.73 -6.81 18.35
C ALA A 25 13.00 -7.46 17.16
N MET A 26 13.13 -6.91 15.94
CA MET A 26 12.44 -7.40 14.74
C MET A 26 13.25 -8.43 13.97
N THR A 27 12.56 -9.43 13.43
CA THR A 27 13.16 -10.32 12.42
C THR A 27 13.58 -9.51 11.18
N PRO A 28 14.60 -9.97 10.43
CA PRO A 28 15.02 -9.32 9.19
C PRO A 28 13.86 -9.10 8.20
N GLU A 29 12.94 -10.07 8.10
CA GLU A 29 11.76 -10.04 7.24
C GLU A 29 10.79 -8.94 7.66
N THR A 30 10.47 -8.88 8.96
CA THR A 30 9.61 -7.85 9.54
C THR A 30 10.20 -6.46 9.32
N ARG A 31 11.51 -6.31 9.50
CA ARG A 31 12.23 -5.06 9.27
C ARG A 31 12.13 -4.62 7.80
N LYS A 32 12.27 -5.57 6.86
CA LYS A 32 12.13 -5.32 5.42
C LYS A 32 10.70 -4.87 5.07
N THR A 33 9.69 -5.52 5.63
CA THR A 33 8.27 -5.15 5.45
C THR A 33 8.00 -3.74 5.95
N VAL A 34 8.40 -3.42 7.18
CA VAL A 34 8.23 -2.07 7.77
C VAL A 34 8.95 -1.01 6.93
N ALA A 35 10.18 -1.29 6.47
CA ALA A 35 10.93 -0.37 5.63
C ALA A 35 10.25 -0.12 4.28
N ARG A 36 9.72 -1.17 3.63
CA ARG A 36 8.95 -1.07 2.38
C ARG A 36 7.70 -0.21 2.56
N GLN A 37 6.89 -0.50 3.59
CA GLN A 37 5.68 0.27 3.88
C GLN A 37 6.00 1.75 4.17
N ALA A 38 7.05 2.03 4.95
CA ALA A 38 7.49 3.39 5.23
C ALA A 38 7.93 4.14 3.97
N ALA A 39 8.66 3.46 3.07
CA ALA A 39 9.06 4.03 1.78
C ALA A 39 7.85 4.35 0.90
N MET A 40 6.87 3.45 0.82
CA MET A 40 5.63 3.65 0.06
C MET A 40 4.84 4.85 0.60
N ARG A 41 4.59 4.92 1.91
CA ARG A 41 3.87 6.06 2.53
C ARG A 41 4.58 7.39 2.30
N ARG A 42 5.90 7.41 2.39
CA ARG A 42 6.69 8.61 2.07
C ARG A 42 6.51 9.01 0.61
N TRP A 43 6.51 8.02 -0.29
CA TRP A 43 6.35 8.24 -1.71
C TRP A 43 4.94 8.77 -2.04
N ILE A 44 3.88 8.18 -1.47
CA ILE A 44 2.50 8.65 -1.63
C ILE A 44 2.40 10.11 -1.18
N ARG A 45 3.01 10.46 -0.04
CA ARG A 45 3.02 11.84 0.46
C ARG A 45 3.67 12.81 -0.51
N VAL A 46 4.80 12.42 -1.09
CA VAL A 46 5.51 13.29 -2.05
C VAL A 46 4.71 13.44 -3.35
N ARG A 47 4.06 12.37 -3.81
CA ARG A 47 3.39 12.34 -5.12
C ARG A 47 1.95 12.87 -5.10
N PHE A 48 1.24 12.65 -4.00
CA PHE A 48 -0.19 12.90 -3.88
C PHE A 48 -0.55 13.82 -2.70
N GLY A 49 0.41 14.17 -1.84
CA GLY A 49 0.21 15.13 -0.75
C GLY A 49 -0.24 14.53 0.58
N ASP A 50 -0.62 13.26 0.64
CA ASP A 50 -1.05 12.60 1.87
C ASP A 50 -0.33 11.26 2.13
N SER A 51 -0.49 10.70 3.31
CA SER A 51 0.15 9.48 3.77
C SER A 51 -0.43 8.17 3.23
N SER A 52 -1.66 8.19 2.68
CA SER A 52 -2.34 7.03 2.10
C SER A 52 -3.40 7.47 1.09
N PHE A 53 -3.91 6.55 0.28
CA PHE A 53 -4.97 6.85 -0.68
C PHE A 53 -6.36 6.94 -0.05
N GLU A 54 -6.60 6.20 1.03
CA GLU A 54 -7.79 6.34 1.87
C GLU A 54 -7.88 7.75 2.48
N ALA A 55 -6.77 8.28 3.00
CA ALA A 55 -6.73 9.63 3.57
C ALA A 55 -7.02 10.72 2.51
N LEU A 56 -6.67 10.47 1.26
CA LEU A 56 -7.00 11.32 0.11
C LEU A 56 -8.48 11.24 -0.31
N GLY A 57 -9.24 10.28 0.24
CA GLY A 57 -10.64 10.05 -0.14
C GLY A 57 -10.81 9.49 -1.55
N LEU A 58 -9.78 8.83 -2.12
CA LEU A 58 -9.90 8.24 -3.45
C LEU A 58 -10.83 7.01 -3.43
N PRO A 59 -11.68 6.82 -4.46
CA PRO A 59 -12.55 5.64 -4.55
C PRO A 59 -11.70 4.36 -4.57
N GLY A 60 -11.90 3.48 -3.60
CA GLY A 60 -11.09 2.26 -3.46
C GLY A 60 -9.70 2.46 -2.85
N GLY A 61 -9.39 3.65 -2.30
CA GLY A 61 -8.12 3.95 -1.67
C GLY A 61 -7.75 2.99 -0.54
N ALA A 62 -8.69 2.67 0.35
CA ALA A 62 -8.48 1.71 1.44
C ALA A 62 -8.10 0.30 0.92
N THR A 63 -8.76 -0.16 -0.14
CA THR A 63 -8.48 -1.46 -0.78
C THR A 63 -7.07 -1.48 -1.38
N VAL A 64 -6.65 -0.40 -2.04
CA VAL A 64 -5.30 -0.30 -2.61
C VAL A 64 -4.24 -0.17 -1.51
N ASP A 65 -4.48 0.63 -0.48
CA ASP A 65 -3.58 0.76 0.67
C ASP A 65 -3.36 -0.59 1.37
N ALA A 66 -4.43 -1.37 1.58
CA ALA A 66 -4.36 -2.71 2.13
C ALA A 66 -3.56 -3.67 1.21
N GLY A 67 -3.83 -3.65 -0.10
CA GLY A 67 -3.12 -4.48 -1.07
C GLY A 67 -1.63 -4.15 -1.15
N LEU A 68 -1.26 -2.87 -1.09
CA LEU A 68 0.14 -2.43 -1.03
C LEU A 68 0.83 -2.88 0.26
N ALA A 69 0.12 -2.83 1.40
CA ALA A 69 0.65 -3.31 2.67
C ALA A 69 0.90 -4.82 2.66
N ALA A 70 -0.04 -5.61 2.14
CA ALA A 70 0.09 -7.05 1.97
C ALA A 70 1.19 -7.41 0.96
N LEU A 71 1.30 -6.72 -0.17
CA LEU A 71 2.42 -6.90 -1.12
C LEU A 71 3.79 -6.60 -0.48
N ALA A 72 3.88 -5.57 0.38
CA ALA A 72 5.12 -5.26 1.08
C ALA A 72 5.55 -6.40 2.01
N ALA A 73 4.58 -7.09 2.62
CA ALA A 73 4.75 -8.26 3.46
C ALA A 73 4.96 -9.57 2.68
N GLY A 74 4.67 -9.59 1.38
CA GLY A 74 4.69 -10.80 0.56
C GLY A 74 3.48 -11.71 0.78
N GLU A 75 2.38 -11.14 1.29
CA GLU A 75 1.15 -11.85 1.61
C GLU A 75 0.19 -11.85 0.42
N GLU A 76 -0.33 -13.03 0.10
CA GLU A 76 -1.36 -13.21 -0.93
C GLU A 76 -2.74 -13.03 -0.30
N THR A 77 -3.36 -11.88 -0.59
CA THR A 77 -4.71 -11.53 -0.19
C THR A 77 -5.50 -11.09 -1.42
N VAL A 78 -6.82 -10.98 -1.28
CA VAL A 78 -7.69 -10.45 -2.35
C VAL A 78 -7.19 -9.08 -2.82
N GLU A 79 -6.82 -8.21 -1.89
CA GLU A 79 -6.34 -6.85 -2.17
C GLU A 79 -4.95 -6.86 -2.82
N SER A 80 -4.01 -7.69 -2.36
CA SER A 80 -2.66 -7.74 -2.94
C SER A 80 -2.66 -8.35 -4.36
N LEU A 81 -3.55 -9.31 -4.62
CA LEU A 81 -3.81 -9.85 -5.94
C LEU A 81 -4.50 -8.82 -6.85
N LEU A 82 -5.49 -8.07 -6.36
CA LEU A 82 -6.12 -6.99 -7.12
C LEU A 82 -5.10 -5.91 -7.53
N VAL A 83 -4.26 -5.47 -6.58
CA VAL A 83 -3.20 -4.50 -6.84
C VAL A 83 -2.17 -5.06 -7.83
N SER A 84 -1.85 -6.36 -7.74
CA SER A 84 -0.96 -7.04 -8.70
C SER A 84 -1.57 -7.10 -10.10
N LEU A 85 -2.85 -7.43 -10.22
CA LEU A 85 -3.61 -7.45 -11.47
C LEU A 85 -3.64 -6.08 -12.13
N ALA A 86 -3.92 -5.03 -11.35
CA ALA A 86 -3.98 -3.65 -11.83
C ALA A 86 -2.59 -2.99 -11.96
N ALA A 87 -1.50 -3.69 -11.63
CA ALA A 87 -0.15 -3.12 -11.51
C ALA A 87 0.31 -2.30 -12.74
N PRO A 88 0.09 -2.74 -14.00
CA PRO A 88 0.53 -1.95 -15.15
C PRO A 88 -0.08 -0.55 -15.19
N ARG A 89 -1.39 -0.44 -14.94
CA ARG A 89 -2.11 0.84 -14.93
C ARG A 89 -1.75 1.65 -13.69
N LEU A 90 -1.73 1.04 -12.52
CA LEU A 90 -1.38 1.74 -11.27
C LEU A 90 0.04 2.32 -11.32
N ARG A 91 1.01 1.62 -11.91
CA ARG A 91 2.37 2.15 -12.11
C ARG A 91 2.37 3.38 -13.02
N ARG A 92 1.58 3.36 -14.10
CA ARG A 92 1.43 4.52 -15.02
C ARG A 92 0.85 5.73 -14.29
N GLU A 93 -0.17 5.49 -13.46
CA GLU A 93 -0.76 6.52 -12.60
C GLU A 93 0.16 6.90 -11.43
N GLY A 94 1.34 6.28 -11.32
CA GLY A 94 2.33 6.62 -10.32
C GLY A 94 1.85 6.19 -8.94
N VAL A 95 1.47 4.93 -8.77
CA VAL A 95 1.33 4.30 -7.46
C VAL A 95 2.64 3.57 -7.16
N PRO A 96 3.17 3.61 -5.91
CA PRO A 96 4.46 3.01 -5.59
C PRO A 96 4.34 1.49 -5.38
N LEU A 97 4.14 0.74 -6.47
CA LEU A 97 4.12 -0.72 -6.38
C LEU A 97 5.52 -1.29 -6.17
N PRO A 98 5.67 -2.37 -5.37
CA PRO A 98 6.87 -3.18 -5.37
C PRO A 98 7.19 -3.71 -6.79
N ARG A 99 8.47 -4.04 -7.02
CA ARG A 99 8.89 -4.67 -8.27
C ARG A 99 8.23 -6.03 -8.45
N ASP A 100 8.23 -6.81 -7.37
CA ASP A 100 7.68 -8.16 -7.30
C ASP A 100 6.18 -8.05 -6.98
N VAL A 101 5.35 -8.28 -7.99
CA VAL A 101 3.90 -8.45 -7.86
C VAL A 101 3.57 -9.91 -8.16
N PHE A 102 2.40 -10.37 -7.76
CA PHE A 102 2.02 -11.76 -8.01
C PHE A 102 1.78 -12.01 -9.51
N ALA A 103 2.45 -13.02 -10.06
CA ALA A 103 2.10 -13.57 -11.36
C ALA A 103 0.73 -14.26 -11.30
N ASP A 104 0.05 -14.33 -12.46
CA ASP A 104 -1.27 -14.95 -12.63
C ASP A 104 -2.32 -14.44 -11.62
N ALA A 105 -2.19 -13.16 -11.24
CA ALA A 105 -3.00 -12.54 -10.18
C ALA A 105 -4.50 -12.61 -10.47
N ASP A 106 -4.89 -12.60 -11.75
CA ASP A 106 -6.28 -12.75 -12.20
C ASP A 106 -6.88 -14.11 -11.78
N THR A 107 -6.28 -15.20 -12.26
CA THR A 107 -6.70 -16.56 -11.92
C THR A 107 -6.67 -16.81 -10.41
N ARG A 108 -5.64 -16.31 -9.72
CA ARG A 108 -5.50 -16.49 -8.27
C ARG A 108 -6.56 -15.71 -7.49
N LEU A 109 -6.83 -14.47 -7.90
CA LEU A 109 -7.87 -13.64 -7.30
C LEU A 109 -9.22 -14.32 -7.43
N TYR A 110 -9.55 -14.77 -8.64
CA TYR A 110 -10.81 -15.45 -8.90
C TYR A 110 -10.95 -16.71 -8.04
N ARG A 111 -9.90 -17.54 -7.94
CA ARG A 111 -9.89 -18.73 -7.07
C ARG A 111 -10.12 -18.40 -5.60
N LEU A 112 -9.46 -17.38 -5.05
CA LEU A 112 -9.71 -16.96 -3.65
C LEU A 112 -11.15 -16.49 -3.43
N LEU A 113 -11.73 -15.82 -4.42
CA LEU A 113 -13.13 -15.38 -4.37
C LEU A 113 -14.10 -16.57 -4.47
N GLU A 114 -13.82 -17.57 -5.30
CA GLU A 114 -14.62 -18.82 -5.35
C GLU A 114 -14.62 -19.53 -4.01
N LEU A 115 -13.44 -19.68 -3.38
CA LEU A 115 -13.31 -20.35 -2.09
C LEU A 115 -14.03 -19.61 -0.96
N SER A 116 -14.10 -18.28 -1.01
CA SER A 116 -14.67 -17.46 0.07
C SER A 116 -16.12 -17.04 -0.14
N ALA A 117 -16.58 -16.92 -1.38
CA ALA A 117 -17.88 -16.35 -1.72
C ALA A 117 -18.77 -17.24 -2.61
N GLY A 118 -18.30 -18.42 -3.03
CA GLY A 118 -19.07 -19.37 -3.82
C GLY A 118 -19.72 -18.73 -5.05
N ASP A 119 -21.04 -18.85 -5.17
CA ASP A 119 -21.82 -18.32 -6.30
C ASP A 119 -21.68 -16.80 -6.51
N LEU A 120 -21.25 -16.05 -5.49
CA LEU A 120 -21.02 -14.60 -5.60
C LEU A 120 -19.62 -14.23 -6.07
N ALA A 121 -18.73 -15.20 -6.30
CA ALA A 121 -17.33 -14.96 -6.67
C ALA A 121 -17.20 -14.09 -7.92
N HIS A 122 -17.98 -14.41 -8.97
CA HIS A 122 -17.96 -13.64 -10.21
C HIS A 122 -18.43 -12.19 -10.00
N ALA A 123 -19.51 -11.98 -9.25
CA ALA A 123 -20.01 -10.64 -8.95
C ALA A 123 -19.00 -9.81 -8.15
N ARG A 124 -18.34 -10.41 -7.15
CA ARG A 124 -17.28 -9.77 -6.36
C ARG A 124 -16.05 -9.46 -7.18
N TYR A 125 -15.63 -10.39 -8.03
CA TYR A 125 -14.51 -10.21 -8.94
C TYR A 125 -14.73 -8.99 -9.84
N LEU A 126 -15.90 -8.90 -10.49
CA LEU A 126 -16.24 -7.75 -11.33
C LEU A 126 -16.33 -6.44 -10.53
N ALA A 127 -16.81 -6.50 -9.28
CA ALA A 127 -16.84 -5.32 -8.41
C ALA A 127 -15.42 -4.82 -8.11
N TYR A 128 -14.48 -5.72 -7.78
CA TYR A 128 -13.08 -5.36 -7.55
C TYR A 128 -12.40 -4.79 -8.81
N LEU A 129 -12.65 -5.36 -9.99
CA LEU A 129 -12.13 -4.80 -11.24
C LEU A 129 -12.61 -3.38 -11.49
N ARG A 130 -13.92 -3.12 -11.29
CA ARG A 130 -14.49 -1.77 -11.43
C ARG A 130 -13.91 -0.81 -10.40
N GLN A 131 -13.75 -1.26 -9.16
CA GLN A 131 -13.16 -0.47 -8.09
C GLN A 131 -11.71 -0.09 -8.42
N ALA A 132 -10.88 -1.03 -8.90
CA ALA A 132 -9.50 -0.76 -9.30
C ALA A 132 -9.42 0.19 -10.51
N ALA A 133 -10.33 0.05 -11.48
CA ALA A 133 -10.41 0.98 -12.61
C ALA A 133 -10.76 2.39 -12.16
N SER A 134 -11.80 2.54 -11.32
CA SER A 134 -12.23 3.82 -10.76
C SER A 134 -11.14 4.48 -9.92
N PHE A 135 -10.42 3.70 -9.11
CA PHE A 135 -9.27 4.18 -8.36
C PHE A 135 -8.18 4.74 -9.29
N ALA A 136 -7.81 3.99 -10.32
CA ALA A 136 -6.77 4.41 -11.26
C ALA A 136 -7.15 5.73 -11.97
N ASP A 137 -8.42 5.89 -12.36
CA ASP A 137 -8.91 7.14 -12.95
C ASP A 137 -8.83 8.31 -11.96
N ALA A 138 -9.18 8.09 -10.69
CA ALA A 138 -9.07 9.12 -9.66
C ALA A 138 -7.60 9.51 -9.37
N CYS A 139 -6.66 8.55 -9.40
CA CYS A 139 -5.25 8.83 -9.25
C CYS A 139 -4.71 9.79 -10.31
N ALA A 140 -5.16 9.66 -11.57
CA ALA A 140 -4.70 10.54 -12.64
C ALA A 140 -4.97 12.02 -12.34
N GLY A 141 -6.10 12.35 -11.71
CA GLY A 141 -6.47 13.71 -11.31
C GLY A 141 -5.90 14.18 -9.97
N ALA A 142 -5.49 13.26 -9.09
CA ALA A 142 -5.05 13.58 -7.73
C ALA A 142 -3.53 13.81 -7.57
N ARG A 143 -2.74 13.54 -8.62
CA ARG A 143 -1.28 13.71 -8.55
C ARG A 143 -0.89 15.17 -8.43
N LEU A 144 0.10 15.43 -7.58
CA LEU A 144 0.82 16.69 -7.56
C LEU A 144 1.73 16.75 -8.80
N ASN A 145 1.69 17.88 -9.50
CA ASN A 145 2.57 18.17 -10.65
C ASN A 145 4.01 18.43 -10.19
#